data_AF-A0AAE3EBD6-F1
#
_entry.id   AF-A0AAE3EBD6-F1
#
_cell.length_a   1.000
_cell.length_b   1.000
_cell.length_c   1.000
_cell.angle_alpha   90.00
_cell.angle_beta   90.00
_cell.angle_gamma   90.00
#
_symmetry.space_group_name_H-M   'P 1'
#
loop_
_entity.id
_entity.type
_entity.pdbx_description
1 polymer ?
#
loop_
_entity_poly.entity_id
_entity_poly.type
_entity_poly.pdbx_seq_one_letter_code
_entity_poly.pdbx_strand_id
1 'polypeptide(L)'
;MRSILNLLSFVIIVLLIVSIAGLVKNVKEKKPIKKNLEALGACLIVFVILGVVMPSRNPESVENGLETKTTKNEIKQSIAVETETMAETTKAQETVLDKNIESEAQMSESATEVVMGVRDETLNGHGYSDSGREEPQYVGIIGYAVNRLQGSADNYEAFTETPWKVPVYEKDKQFYNEVGTIDHKTEVLVLSQTLKHEGYGRYSGYLTVEDTESKEQYILDVADFITKPYWAYDLREAALIGHCVAEFHQKSDYYPVNKNAEKVELEDGTIVHVVGRTGSWKNGPDGNENQIEAIVFKDWAYGYGGVEVYFNVDDLELIY
;
A
#
# COMPACT_ATOMS: atom_id res chain seq x y z
N MET A 1 -16.99 -48.55 16.01
CA MET A 1 -16.54 -47.22 15.55
C MET A 1 -15.03 -46.98 15.69
N ARG A 2 -14.38 -47.20 16.86
CA ARG A 2 -12.92 -46.99 17.02
C ARG A 2 -12.01 -47.83 16.09
N SER A 3 -12.39 -49.07 15.79
CA SER A 3 -11.58 -49.97 14.93
C SER A 3 -11.50 -49.50 13.46
N ILE A 4 -12.59 -48.95 12.93
CA ILE A 4 -12.65 -48.44 11.55
C ILE A 4 -11.84 -47.15 11.40
N LEU A 5 -11.86 -46.29 12.42
CA LEU A 5 -11.11 -45.03 12.41
C LEU A 5 -9.58 -45.26 12.45
N ASN A 6 -9.13 -46.25 13.22
CA ASN A 6 -7.72 -46.63 13.28
C ASN A 6 -7.24 -47.26 11.96
N LEU A 7 -8.09 -48.04 11.29
CA LEU A 7 -7.77 -48.63 9.99
C LEU A 7 -7.65 -47.55 8.90
N LEU A 8 -8.56 -46.56 8.90
CA LEU A 8 -8.48 -45.42 7.98
C LEU A 8 -7.23 -44.57 8.21
N SER A 9 -6.90 -44.28 9.47
CA SER A 9 -5.70 -43.51 9.81
C SER A 9 -4.42 -44.22 9.36
N PHE A 10 -4.35 -45.55 9.54
CA PHE A 10 -3.20 -46.33 9.10
C PHE A 10 -3.05 -46.34 7.57
N VAL A 11 -4.14 -46.50 6.82
CA VAL A 11 -4.13 -46.47 5.35
C VAL A 11 -3.67 -45.10 4.83
N ILE A 12 -4.12 -44.00 5.45
CA ILE A 12 -3.71 -42.64 5.08
C ILE A 12 -2.21 -42.43 5.32
N ILE A 13 -1.68 -42.88 6.46
CA ILE A 13 -0.25 -42.75 6.78
C ILE A 13 0.60 -43.53 5.78
N VAL A 14 0.19 -44.75 5.40
CA VAL A 14 0.91 -45.57 4.42
C VAL A 14 0.92 -44.89 3.05
N LEU A 15 -0.20 -44.31 2.60
CA LEU A 15 -0.28 -43.57 1.33
C LEU A 15 0.62 -42.32 1.33
N LEU A 16 0.72 -41.63 2.47
CA LEU A 16 1.56 -40.44 2.62
C LEU A 16 3.05 -40.80 2.53
N ILE A 17 3.47 -41.89 3.16
CA ILE A 17 4.85 -42.38 3.11
C ILE A 17 5.23 -42.79 1.68
N VAL A 18 4.34 -43.48 0.95
CA VAL A 18 4.59 -43.89 -0.44
C VAL A 18 4.71 -42.68 -1.37
N SER A 19 3.87 -41.66 -1.19
CA SER A 19 3.95 -40.41 -1.97
C SER A 19 5.24 -39.64 -1.72
N ILE A 20 5.69 -39.53 -0.46
CA ILE A 20 6.95 -38.86 -0.12
C ILE A 20 8.14 -39.61 -0.71
N ALA A 21 8.17 -40.95 -0.62
CA ALA A 21 9.24 -41.76 -1.20
C ALA A 21 9.31 -41.61 -2.74
N GLY A 22 8.17 -41.52 -3.41
CA GLY A 22 8.10 -41.25 -4.86
C GLY A 22 8.66 -39.86 -5.23
N LEU A 23 8.40 -38.85 -4.39
CA LEU A 23 8.91 -37.49 -4.59
C LEU A 23 10.44 -37.44 -4.46
N VAL A 24 10.98 -38.07 -3.40
CA VAL A 24 12.43 -38.11 -3.14
C VAL A 24 13.19 -38.83 -4.27
N LYS A 25 12.59 -39.90 -4.83
CA LYS A 25 13.17 -40.61 -5.98
C LYS A 25 13.19 -39.73 -7.24
N ASN A 26 12.12 -39.00 -7.52
CA ASN A 26 12.04 -38.13 -8.70
C ASN A 26 12.98 -36.90 -8.61
N VAL A 27 13.20 -36.36 -7.41
CA VAL A 27 14.17 -35.27 -7.18
C VAL A 27 15.61 -35.75 -7.42
N LYS A 28 15.95 -36.99 -7.02
CA LYS A 28 17.27 -37.58 -7.31
C LYS A 28 17.49 -37.88 -8.80
N GLU A 29 16.44 -38.19 -9.56
CA GLU A 29 16.53 -38.56 -10.98
C GLU A 29 16.39 -37.37 -11.95
N LYS A 30 16.25 -36.12 -11.47
CA LYS A 30 16.07 -34.89 -12.29
C LYS A 30 15.01 -35.03 -13.40
N LYS A 31 13.90 -35.73 -13.15
CA LYS A 31 12.77 -35.85 -14.09
C LYS A 31 11.72 -34.76 -13.85
N PRO A 32 11.02 -34.27 -14.89
CA PRO A 32 10.04 -33.19 -14.74
C PRO A 32 8.83 -33.62 -13.88
N ILE A 33 8.53 -32.79 -12.86
CA ILE A 33 7.63 -33.07 -11.71
C ILE A 33 6.13 -32.97 -12.07
N LYS A 34 5.77 -32.65 -13.32
CA LYS A 34 4.39 -32.27 -13.69
C LYS A 34 3.30 -33.30 -13.35
N LYS A 35 3.56 -34.62 -13.42
CA LYS A 35 2.51 -35.64 -13.22
C LYS A 35 2.24 -36.04 -11.76
N ASN A 36 3.12 -35.70 -10.82
CA ASN A 36 2.94 -36.10 -9.40
C ASN A 36 2.31 -35.01 -8.53
N LEU A 37 2.17 -33.79 -9.06
CA LEU A 37 1.54 -32.67 -8.34
C LEU A 37 0.01 -32.82 -8.25
N GLU A 38 -0.60 -33.44 -9.27
CA GLU A 38 -2.05 -33.73 -9.30
C GLU A 38 -2.47 -34.72 -8.21
N ALA A 39 -1.62 -35.70 -7.88
CA ALA A 39 -1.87 -36.64 -6.78
C ALA A 39 -1.78 -36.00 -5.39
N LEU A 40 -0.93 -34.98 -5.22
CA LEU A 40 -0.80 -34.21 -3.99
C LEU A 40 -1.97 -33.24 -3.79
N GLY A 41 -2.46 -32.63 -4.87
CA GLY A 41 -3.66 -31.79 -4.86
C GLY A 41 -4.92 -32.56 -4.45
N ALA A 42 -5.07 -33.81 -4.92
CA ALA A 42 -6.20 -34.66 -4.54
C ALA A 42 -6.19 -35.06 -3.04
N CYS A 43 -5.02 -35.27 -2.43
CA CYS A 43 -4.92 -35.58 -0.99
C CYS A 43 -5.24 -34.38 -0.09
N LEU A 44 -4.91 -33.15 -0.51
CA LEU A 44 -5.17 -31.94 0.27
C LEU A 44 -6.66 -31.59 0.35
N ILE A 45 -7.41 -31.86 -0.73
CA ILE A 45 -8.87 -31.67 -0.78
C ILE A 45 -9.58 -32.61 0.20
N VAL A 46 -9.09 -33.84 0.40
CA VAL A 46 -9.65 -34.78 1.38
C VAL A 46 -9.45 -34.32 2.83
N PHE A 47 -8.34 -33.62 3.13
CA PHE A 47 -8.10 -33.04 4.46
C PHE A 47 -9.05 -31.88 4.79
N VAL A 48 -9.37 -31.04 3.80
CA VAL A 48 -10.32 -29.93 3.99
C VAL A 48 -11.74 -30.46 4.22
N ILE A 49 -12.14 -31.52 3.51
CA ILE A 49 -13.49 -32.10 3.65
C ILE A 49 -13.66 -32.83 5.00
N LEU A 50 -12.61 -33.51 5.51
CA LEU A 50 -12.68 -34.19 6.81
C LEU A 50 -12.53 -33.26 8.01
N GLY A 51 -11.85 -32.10 7.86
CA GLY A 51 -11.72 -31.09 8.91
C GLY A 51 -13.01 -30.34 9.25
N VAL A 52 -14.00 -30.34 8.35
CA VAL A 52 -15.29 -29.64 8.54
C VAL A 52 -16.30 -30.49 9.34
N VAL A 53 -16.02 -31.78 9.58
CA VAL A 53 -16.91 -32.67 10.35
C VAL A 53 -16.27 -33.05 11.70
N MET A 54 -15.99 -32.06 12.54
CA MET A 54 -15.85 -32.27 13.98
C MET A 54 -16.51 -31.13 14.76
N PRO A 55 -17.40 -31.40 15.73
CA PRO A 55 -17.97 -30.36 16.57
C PRO A 55 -16.89 -29.82 17.52
N SER A 56 -16.68 -28.51 17.45
CA SER A 56 -15.78 -27.75 18.31
C SER A 56 -16.17 -27.93 19.79
N ARG A 57 -15.23 -28.45 20.60
CA ARG A 57 -15.33 -28.41 22.07
C ARG A 57 -14.67 -27.12 22.55
N ASN A 58 -15.48 -26.29 23.19
CA ASN A 58 -15.07 -25.07 23.88
C ASN A 58 -14.12 -25.40 25.06
N PRO A 59 -12.96 -24.73 25.22
CA PRO A 59 -12.19 -24.86 26.44
C PRO A 59 -12.63 -23.82 27.48
N GLU A 60 -13.04 -24.31 28.64
CA GLU A 60 -13.26 -23.56 29.88
C GLU A 60 -11.99 -22.78 30.29
N SER A 61 -12.17 -21.51 30.64
CA SER A 61 -11.14 -20.66 31.22
C SER A 61 -10.88 -21.09 32.67
N VAL A 62 -9.69 -21.61 32.92
CA VAL A 62 -9.18 -21.91 34.26
C VAL A 62 -8.71 -20.61 34.92
N GLU A 63 -9.35 -20.31 36.04
CA GLU A 63 -9.02 -19.31 37.04
C GLU A 63 -7.68 -19.68 37.70
N ASN A 64 -6.72 -18.75 37.72
CA ASN A 64 -5.58 -18.79 38.63
C ASN A 64 -5.28 -17.38 39.10
N GLY A 65 -5.67 -17.10 40.34
CA GLY A 65 -5.33 -15.89 41.05
C GLY A 65 -3.85 -15.88 41.47
N LEU A 66 -3.28 -14.69 41.49
CA LEU A 66 -2.21 -14.37 42.42
C LEU A 66 -2.41 -12.93 42.91
N GLU A 67 -2.59 -12.84 44.22
CA GLU A 67 -2.77 -11.64 45.01
C GLU A 67 -1.61 -10.64 44.82
N THR A 68 -1.90 -9.34 44.91
CA THR A 68 -1.09 -8.44 45.74
C THR A 68 -1.90 -7.24 46.20
N LYS A 69 -1.62 -6.85 47.44
CA LYS A 69 -2.42 -6.04 48.35
C LYS A 69 -2.44 -4.55 48.03
N THR A 70 -3.62 -3.99 48.30
CA THR A 70 -3.94 -2.59 48.61
C THR A 70 -2.94 -1.95 49.58
N THR A 71 -2.55 -0.70 49.33
CA THR A 71 -2.34 0.27 50.42
C THR A 71 -2.86 1.66 50.03
N LYS A 72 -3.69 2.19 50.94
CA LYS A 72 -4.29 3.53 51.02
C LYS A 72 -3.22 4.61 51.27
N ASN A 73 -3.44 5.81 50.73
CA ASN A 73 -3.25 7.14 51.37
C ASN A 73 -3.78 8.18 50.38
N GLU A 74 -4.98 8.74 50.56
CA GLU A 74 -5.27 9.94 51.36
C GLU A 74 -4.30 11.11 51.13
N ILE A 75 -4.73 12.10 50.34
CA ILE A 75 -4.74 13.52 50.77
C ILE A 75 -6.07 14.14 50.29
N LYS A 76 -6.91 14.48 51.29
CA LYS A 76 -8.06 15.40 51.20
C LYS A 76 -7.58 16.84 51.36
N GLN A 77 -8.54 17.74 51.12
CA GLN A 77 -8.68 19.13 51.58
C GLN A 77 -8.19 20.18 50.59
N SER A 78 -9.09 20.91 49.90
CA SER A 78 -10.15 21.86 50.36
C SER A 78 -9.68 23.28 49.98
N ILE A 79 -10.47 24.30 49.68
CA ILE A 79 -11.79 24.76 50.11
C ILE A 79 -12.12 25.88 49.07
N ALA A 80 -13.28 25.84 48.42
CA ALA A 80 -14.53 26.54 48.77
C ALA A 80 -14.55 28.01 48.29
N VAL A 81 -15.51 28.39 47.42
CA VAL A 81 -16.84 28.98 47.76
C VAL A 81 -16.68 30.51 47.91
N GLU A 82 -17.44 31.40 47.27
CA GLU A 82 -18.90 31.64 47.29
C GLU A 82 -19.21 32.65 46.15
N THR A 83 -20.18 32.44 45.24
CA THR A 83 -21.63 32.77 45.31
C THR A 83 -21.93 34.29 45.43
N GLU A 84 -22.59 34.90 44.45
CA GLU A 84 -24.00 35.39 44.43
C GLU A 84 -23.92 36.89 44.00
N THR A 85 -24.86 37.58 43.33
CA THR A 85 -26.33 37.50 43.25
C THR A 85 -26.85 38.39 42.09
N MET A 86 -27.93 37.93 41.45
CA MET A 86 -29.20 38.60 41.01
C MET A 86 -29.26 40.01 40.38
N ALA A 87 -30.07 40.12 39.31
CA ALA A 87 -31.40 40.81 39.25
C ALA A 87 -31.73 41.22 37.78
N GLU A 88 -32.67 40.57 37.09
CA GLU A 88 -34.13 40.87 36.97
C GLU A 88 -34.49 41.64 35.68
N THR A 89 -35.19 41.00 34.71
CA THR A 89 -36.65 41.05 34.41
C THR A 89 -36.97 42.21 33.43
N THR A 90 -37.68 42.07 32.29
CA THR A 90 -39.11 41.73 32.15
C THR A 90 -39.58 41.75 30.67
N LYS A 91 -40.32 40.69 30.26
CA LYS A 91 -41.55 40.52 29.39
C LYS A 91 -41.85 41.53 28.23
N ALA A 92 -42.60 41.24 27.17
CA ALA A 92 -43.70 40.29 26.85
C ALA A 92 -43.81 40.18 25.30
N GLN A 93 -43.98 38.99 24.70
CA GLN A 93 -45.22 38.37 24.19
C GLN A 93 -46.13 39.19 23.22
N GLU A 94 -46.07 38.80 21.94
CA GLU A 94 -47.15 38.17 21.15
C GLU A 94 -48.39 38.99 20.73
N THR A 95 -48.62 39.14 19.41
CA THR A 95 -49.94 39.01 18.74
C THR A 95 -49.84 39.03 17.20
N VAL A 96 -50.25 37.92 16.55
CA VAL A 96 -51.25 37.78 15.43
C VAL A 96 -51.05 38.61 14.14
N LEU A 97 -51.27 38.17 12.90
CA LEU A 97 -51.51 36.92 12.15
C LEU A 97 -51.72 37.41 10.68
N ASP A 98 -51.34 36.58 9.70
CA ASP A 98 -51.88 36.48 8.34
C ASP A 98 -51.39 37.35 7.14
N LYS A 99 -50.91 36.58 6.15
CA LYS A 99 -51.05 36.67 4.67
C LYS A 99 -50.03 37.45 3.84
N ASN A 100 -49.10 36.72 3.22
CA ASN A 100 -49.05 36.37 1.77
C ASN A 100 -47.60 36.00 1.39
N ILE A 101 -47.32 34.74 1.04
CA ILE A 101 -47.26 34.19 -0.34
C ILE A 101 -46.09 34.76 -1.15
N GLU A 102 -45.15 33.85 -1.43
CA GLU A 102 -44.21 33.79 -2.57
C GLU A 102 -43.20 34.93 -2.78
N SER A 103 -41.94 34.64 -2.44
CA SER A 103 -40.85 34.75 -3.43
C SER A 103 -39.71 33.81 -3.05
N GLU A 104 -39.75 32.59 -3.57
CA GLU A 104 -38.54 31.86 -3.89
C GLU A 104 -37.74 32.66 -4.92
N ALA A 105 -36.42 32.76 -4.68
CA ALA A 105 -35.33 33.17 -5.59
C ALA A 105 -34.41 34.22 -4.95
N GLN A 106 -33.68 33.81 -3.93
CA GLN A 106 -32.30 34.29 -3.78
C GLN A 106 -31.40 33.05 -3.69
N MET A 107 -31.05 32.55 -4.89
CA MET A 107 -29.82 31.80 -5.07
C MET A 107 -28.70 32.67 -4.51
N SER A 108 -28.20 32.25 -3.34
CA SER A 108 -26.90 32.64 -2.85
C SER A 108 -25.90 32.24 -3.93
N GLU A 109 -25.43 33.23 -4.68
CA GLU A 109 -24.20 33.16 -5.47
C GLU A 109 -23.09 32.80 -4.49
N SER A 110 -22.86 31.49 -4.32
CA SER A 110 -21.68 30.98 -3.63
C SER A 110 -20.51 31.45 -4.47
N ALA A 111 -19.84 32.50 -4.02
CA ALA A 111 -18.55 32.89 -4.55
C ALA A 111 -17.70 31.62 -4.58
N THR A 112 -17.44 31.10 -5.78
CA THR A 112 -16.49 30.01 -5.98
C THR A 112 -15.15 30.58 -5.55
N GLU A 113 -14.78 30.34 -4.29
CA GLU A 113 -13.47 30.68 -3.79
C GLU A 113 -12.48 29.96 -4.70
N VAL A 114 -11.73 30.73 -5.49
CA VAL A 114 -10.66 30.18 -6.30
C VAL A 114 -9.63 29.67 -5.31
N VAL A 115 -9.69 28.37 -5.00
CA VAL A 115 -8.71 27.72 -4.16
C VAL A 115 -7.38 27.79 -4.92
N MET A 116 -6.56 28.77 -4.58
CA MET A 116 -5.18 28.81 -5.06
C MET A 116 -4.43 27.69 -4.35
N GLY A 117 -4.19 26.60 -5.08
CA GLY A 117 -3.51 25.44 -4.55
C GLY A 117 -2.09 25.76 -4.06
N VAL A 118 -1.65 25.02 -3.03
CA VAL A 118 -0.32 25.17 -2.42
C VAL A 118 0.54 23.96 -2.78
N ARG A 119 1.79 24.19 -3.20
CA ARG A 119 2.78 23.12 -3.32
C ARG A 119 3.44 22.92 -1.97
N ASP A 120 3.31 21.73 -1.40
CA ASP A 120 3.87 21.36 -0.10
C ASP A 120 4.63 20.03 -0.19
N GLU A 121 5.94 20.12 -0.34
CA GLU A 121 6.85 18.96 -0.37
C GLU A 121 7.18 18.43 1.04
N THR A 122 6.62 18.99 2.11
CA THR A 122 6.74 18.37 3.45
C THR A 122 5.83 17.16 3.59
N LEU A 123 4.74 17.13 2.82
CA LEU A 123 3.92 15.95 2.61
C LEU A 123 4.64 15.02 1.63
N ASN A 124 4.48 13.70 1.77
CA ASN A 124 5.09 12.73 0.86
C ASN A 124 4.07 12.17 -0.15
N GLY A 125 2.79 12.11 0.23
CA GLY A 125 1.76 11.43 -0.54
C GLY A 125 1.67 9.94 -0.24
N HIS A 126 1.17 9.17 -1.21
CA HIS A 126 0.95 7.72 -1.16
C HIS A 126 0.07 7.23 0.01
N GLY A 127 -0.65 8.14 0.67
CA GLY A 127 -1.42 7.82 1.88
C GLY A 127 -0.56 7.55 3.12
N TYR A 128 0.70 7.99 3.15
CA TYR A 128 1.51 7.93 4.38
C TYR A 128 1.25 9.14 5.28
N SER A 129 1.40 8.93 6.58
CA SER A 129 1.40 9.99 7.57
C SER A 129 2.72 10.76 7.52
N ASP A 130 2.63 12.08 7.41
CA ASP A 130 3.79 12.97 7.40
C ASP A 130 4.23 13.40 8.80
N SER A 131 3.36 13.19 9.80
CA SER A 131 3.59 13.48 11.23
C SER A 131 3.31 12.24 12.11
N GLY A 132 4.03 11.15 11.82
CA GLY A 132 4.01 9.94 12.64
C GLY A 132 2.80 9.03 12.41
N ARG A 133 1.61 9.40 12.91
CA ARG A 133 0.38 8.60 12.78
C ARG A 133 -0.88 9.40 12.47
N GLU A 134 -0.74 10.69 12.20
CA GLU A 134 -1.86 11.57 11.89
C GLU A 134 -2.29 11.44 10.43
N GLU A 135 -3.56 11.76 10.16
CA GLU A 135 -4.10 11.73 8.82
C GLU A 135 -3.50 12.86 7.98
N PRO A 136 -2.86 12.55 6.83
CA PRO A 136 -2.31 13.58 5.98
C PRO A 136 -3.42 14.49 5.43
N GLN A 137 -3.13 15.78 5.33
CA GLN A 137 -4.09 16.80 4.86
C GLN A 137 -3.72 17.25 3.46
N TYR A 138 -4.36 16.66 2.46
CA TYR A 138 -4.08 16.93 1.06
C TYR A 138 -5.00 17.98 0.44
N VAL A 139 -6.16 18.29 1.04
CA VAL A 139 -7.10 19.27 0.47
C VAL A 139 -6.44 20.63 0.27
N GLY A 140 -6.53 21.17 -0.95
CA GLY A 140 -5.86 22.41 -1.35
C GLY A 140 -4.39 22.26 -1.75
N ILE A 141 -3.85 21.05 -1.72
CA ILE A 141 -2.46 20.77 -2.13
C ILE A 141 -2.39 20.42 -3.60
N ILE A 142 -1.37 20.97 -4.27
CA ILE A 142 -0.96 20.60 -5.63
C ILE A 142 0.06 19.47 -5.53
N GLY A 143 -0.16 18.41 -6.29
CA GLY A 143 0.77 17.30 -6.46
C GLY A 143 0.61 16.65 -7.83
N TYR A 144 0.95 15.38 -7.94
CA TYR A 144 1.03 14.66 -9.19
C TYR A 144 0.38 13.28 -9.09
N ALA A 145 -0.34 12.91 -10.13
CA ALA A 145 -0.84 11.54 -10.30
C ALA A 145 0.30 10.62 -10.74
N VAL A 146 0.52 9.53 -10.00
CA VAL A 146 1.63 8.60 -10.24
C VAL A 146 1.22 7.14 -10.22
N ASN A 147 1.85 6.33 -11.08
CA ASN A 147 1.62 4.89 -11.12
C ASN A 147 2.64 4.20 -10.22
N ARG A 148 2.18 3.31 -9.34
CA ARG A 148 3.02 2.53 -8.42
C ARG A 148 3.69 1.29 -9.04
N LEU A 149 3.40 0.99 -10.30
CA LEU A 149 3.93 -0.16 -11.08
C LEU A 149 3.99 -1.49 -10.32
N GLN A 150 2.98 -1.75 -9.48
CA GLN A 150 2.93 -3.00 -8.71
C GLN A 150 2.89 -4.20 -9.65
N GLY A 151 3.76 -5.19 -9.42
CA GLY A 151 3.84 -6.40 -10.25
C GLY A 151 4.65 -6.24 -11.55
N SER A 152 5.30 -5.10 -11.77
CA SER A 152 6.21 -4.89 -12.90
C SER A 152 7.36 -5.90 -12.99
N ALA A 153 7.68 -6.60 -11.89
CA ALA A 153 8.71 -7.64 -11.89
C ALA A 153 8.35 -8.85 -12.76
N ASP A 154 7.07 -8.98 -13.13
CA ASP A 154 6.58 -10.08 -13.97
C ASP A 154 6.32 -9.66 -15.43
N ASN A 155 6.33 -8.35 -15.74
CA ASN A 155 6.04 -7.83 -17.08
C ASN A 155 6.98 -6.67 -17.47
N TYR A 156 7.81 -6.89 -18.49
CA TYR A 156 8.72 -5.87 -19.03
C TYR A 156 7.98 -4.64 -19.57
N GLU A 157 6.90 -4.87 -20.34
CA GLU A 157 6.12 -3.80 -20.96
C GLU A 157 5.53 -2.85 -19.91
N ALA A 158 5.28 -3.35 -18.69
CA ALA A 158 4.67 -2.56 -17.62
C ALA A 158 5.48 -1.31 -17.25
N PHE A 159 6.82 -1.33 -17.36
CA PHE A 159 7.65 -0.16 -17.05
C PHE A 159 8.26 0.50 -18.28
N THR A 160 8.37 -0.19 -19.41
CA THR A 160 8.98 0.39 -20.63
C THR A 160 7.99 1.09 -21.55
N GLU A 161 6.69 0.77 -21.48
CA GLU A 161 5.68 1.45 -22.29
C GLU A 161 5.26 2.78 -21.66
N THR A 162 6.06 3.82 -21.90
CA THR A 162 5.79 5.19 -21.44
C THR A 162 5.01 6.00 -22.49
N PRO A 163 4.17 6.99 -22.09
CA PRO A 163 3.92 7.40 -20.72
C PRO A 163 3.03 6.41 -19.97
N TRP A 164 3.33 6.19 -18.68
CA TRP A 164 2.50 5.34 -17.84
C TRP A 164 1.13 5.98 -17.61
N LYS A 165 0.14 5.13 -17.34
CA LYS A 165 -1.25 5.54 -17.10
C LYS A 165 -1.61 5.29 -15.64
N VAL A 166 -2.33 6.22 -15.03
CA VAL A 166 -2.81 6.16 -13.65
C VAL A 166 -4.32 5.90 -13.68
N PRO A 167 -4.84 4.84 -13.03
CA PRO A 167 -6.26 4.58 -12.96
C PRO A 167 -7.05 5.73 -12.33
N VAL A 168 -8.23 6.02 -12.88
CA VAL A 168 -9.20 6.94 -12.27
C VAL A 168 -10.52 6.23 -11.99
N TYR A 169 -11.22 6.74 -10.99
CA TYR A 169 -12.38 6.08 -10.42
C TYR A 169 -13.66 6.92 -10.51
N GLU A 170 -14.79 6.22 -10.50
CA GLU A 170 -16.10 6.79 -10.18
C GLU A 170 -16.64 6.16 -8.91
N LYS A 171 -17.32 6.98 -8.10
CA LYS A 171 -17.95 6.52 -6.87
C LYS A 171 -19.39 6.08 -7.14
N ASP A 172 -19.66 4.78 -6.98
CA ASP A 172 -21.01 4.24 -6.89
C ASP A 172 -21.29 3.81 -5.45
N LYS A 173 -22.02 4.66 -4.72
CA LYS A 173 -22.33 4.48 -3.29
C LYS A 173 -21.05 4.30 -2.45
N GLN A 174 -20.82 3.10 -1.93
CA GLN A 174 -19.64 2.76 -1.15
C GLN A 174 -18.47 2.19 -1.98
N PHE A 175 -18.67 1.96 -3.28
CA PHE A 175 -17.66 1.38 -4.16
C PHE A 175 -17.03 2.45 -5.03
N TYR A 176 -15.76 2.22 -5.36
CA TYR A 176 -15.01 3.01 -6.32
C TYR A 176 -14.63 2.07 -7.45
N ASN A 177 -15.18 2.32 -8.64
CA ASN A 177 -14.97 1.50 -9.82
C ASN A 177 -14.01 2.23 -10.75
N GLU A 178 -13.01 1.52 -11.27
CA GLU A 178 -12.11 2.06 -12.28
C GLU A 178 -12.89 2.32 -13.57
N VAL A 179 -12.79 3.55 -14.11
CA VAL A 179 -13.55 3.99 -15.30
C VAL A 179 -12.67 4.53 -16.42
N GLY A 180 -11.37 4.68 -16.18
CA GLY A 180 -10.44 5.19 -17.16
C GLY A 180 -9.06 5.43 -16.56
N THR A 181 -8.27 6.25 -17.24
CA THR A 181 -6.93 6.60 -16.80
C THR A 181 -6.58 8.04 -17.12
N ILE A 182 -5.65 8.62 -16.36
CA ILE A 182 -4.94 9.86 -16.72
C ILE A 182 -3.45 9.58 -16.87
N ASP A 183 -2.71 10.52 -17.45
CA ASP A 183 -1.27 10.35 -17.66
C ASP A 183 -0.50 10.45 -16.35
N HIS A 184 0.52 9.60 -16.21
CA HIS A 184 1.52 9.73 -15.16
C HIS A 184 2.20 11.11 -15.25
N LYS A 185 2.51 11.71 -14.09
CA LYS A 185 3.05 13.08 -13.94
C LYS A 185 2.05 14.20 -14.23
N THR A 186 0.76 13.90 -14.42
CA THR A 186 -0.29 14.94 -14.49
C THR A 186 -0.32 15.71 -13.17
N GLU A 187 -0.17 17.04 -13.23
CA GLU A 187 -0.25 17.94 -12.07
C GLU A 187 -1.71 18.19 -11.70
N VAL A 188 -2.07 17.90 -10.44
CA VAL A 188 -3.45 17.95 -9.95
C VAL A 188 -3.56 18.72 -8.63
N LEU A 189 -4.67 19.43 -8.47
CA LEU A 189 -5.10 20.07 -7.23
C LEU A 189 -6.09 19.16 -6.50
N VAL A 190 -5.85 18.85 -5.22
CA VAL A 190 -6.80 18.05 -4.43
C VAL A 190 -7.95 18.92 -3.93
N LEU A 191 -9.17 18.57 -4.33
CA LEU A 191 -10.40 19.27 -3.95
C LEU A 191 -11.05 18.67 -2.70
N SER A 192 -10.99 17.35 -2.55
CA SER A 192 -11.49 16.67 -1.35
C SER A 192 -10.79 15.32 -1.15
N GLN A 193 -10.82 14.80 0.08
CA GLN A 193 -10.25 13.50 0.42
C GLN A 193 -11.24 12.65 1.22
N THR A 194 -11.19 11.34 1.03
CA THR A 194 -11.86 10.35 1.88
C THR A 194 -10.86 9.26 2.22
N LEU A 195 -10.28 9.33 3.42
CA LEU A 195 -9.22 8.42 3.86
C LEU A 195 -9.69 7.52 5.01
N LYS A 196 -9.04 6.37 5.13
CA LYS A 196 -9.24 5.39 6.19
C LYS A 196 -7.88 4.95 6.71
N HIS A 197 -7.71 5.01 8.03
CA HIS A 197 -6.49 4.56 8.69
C HIS A 197 -6.31 3.03 8.60
N GLU A 198 -5.11 2.59 8.24
CA GLU A 198 -4.72 1.18 8.08
C GLU A 198 -3.70 0.71 9.14
N GLY A 199 -3.38 1.55 10.13
CA GLY A 199 -2.35 1.28 11.13
C GLY A 199 -0.98 1.81 10.73
N TYR A 200 -0.08 1.94 11.71
CA TYR A 200 1.31 2.40 11.54
C TYR A 200 1.49 3.69 10.72
N GLY A 201 0.48 4.58 10.72
CA GLY A 201 0.52 5.84 9.97
C GLY A 201 0.25 5.68 8.47
N ARG A 202 -0.38 4.57 8.04
CA ARG A 202 -0.83 4.39 6.65
C ARG A 202 -2.32 4.68 6.52
N TYR A 203 -2.71 5.21 5.38
CA TYR A 203 -4.07 5.53 4.99
C TYR A 203 -4.34 4.99 3.59
N SER A 204 -5.52 4.42 3.40
CA SER A 204 -6.09 4.11 2.09
C SER A 204 -7.32 4.98 1.84
N GLY A 205 -7.74 5.07 0.59
CA GLY A 205 -8.90 5.85 0.22
C GLY A 205 -8.67 6.61 -1.06
N TYR A 206 -9.42 7.68 -1.25
CA TYR A 206 -9.51 8.35 -2.54
C TYR A 206 -9.45 9.86 -2.39
N LEU A 207 -8.89 10.50 -3.41
CA LEU A 207 -8.80 11.94 -3.57
C LEU A 207 -9.65 12.35 -4.77
N THR A 208 -10.53 13.33 -4.60
CA THR A 208 -11.10 14.05 -5.74
C THR A 208 -10.14 15.17 -6.09
N VAL A 209 -9.67 15.18 -7.33
CA VAL A 209 -8.65 16.10 -7.81
C VAL A 209 -9.11 16.80 -9.08
N GLU A 210 -8.53 17.96 -9.35
CA GLU A 210 -8.69 18.71 -10.59
C GLU A 210 -7.34 18.80 -11.31
N ASP A 211 -7.29 18.42 -12.57
CA ASP A 211 -6.12 18.68 -13.42
C ASP A 211 -5.90 20.19 -13.53
N THR A 212 -4.69 20.61 -13.19
CA THR A 212 -4.33 22.03 -13.14
C THR A 212 -4.33 22.71 -14.51
N GLU A 213 -4.13 21.97 -15.60
CA GLU A 213 -4.16 22.45 -16.98
C GLU A 213 -5.55 22.35 -17.59
N SER A 214 -6.11 21.13 -17.69
CA SER A 214 -7.38 20.90 -18.40
C SER A 214 -8.62 21.31 -17.60
N LYS A 215 -8.49 21.43 -16.26
CA LYS A 215 -9.60 21.67 -15.31
C LYS A 215 -10.61 20.52 -15.23
N GLU A 216 -10.29 19.36 -15.80
CA GLU A 216 -11.09 18.16 -15.61
C GLU A 216 -10.91 17.59 -14.21
N GLN A 217 -11.96 16.99 -13.66
CA GLN A 217 -11.94 16.38 -12.33
C GLN A 217 -11.89 14.86 -12.40
N TYR A 218 -11.08 14.28 -11.53
CA TYR A 218 -10.87 12.84 -11.43
C TYR A 218 -10.92 12.37 -9.98
N ILE A 219 -11.12 11.07 -9.78
CA ILE A 219 -10.92 10.44 -8.48
C ILE A 219 -9.70 9.52 -8.59
N LEU A 220 -8.71 9.73 -7.73
CA LEU A 220 -7.50 8.93 -7.62
C LEU A 220 -7.52 8.08 -6.34
N ASP A 221 -6.92 6.90 -6.37
CA ASP A 221 -6.46 6.24 -5.14
C ASP A 221 -5.41 7.15 -4.49
N VAL A 222 -5.51 7.41 -3.18
CA VAL A 222 -4.52 8.22 -2.44
C VAL A 222 -3.11 7.67 -2.59
N ALA A 223 -2.98 6.37 -2.82
CA ALA A 223 -1.70 5.73 -3.03
C ALA A 223 -1.09 6.03 -4.41
N ASP A 224 -1.83 6.62 -5.33
CA ASP A 224 -1.38 7.03 -6.68
C ASP A 224 -1.18 8.56 -6.77
N PHE A 225 -0.97 9.22 -5.63
CA PHE A 225 -0.73 10.66 -5.53
C PHE A 225 0.54 10.96 -4.74
N ILE A 226 1.37 11.88 -5.25
CA ILE A 226 2.55 12.41 -4.55
C ILE A 226 2.64 13.91 -4.68
N THR A 227 3.39 14.54 -3.78
CA THR A 227 3.69 15.99 -3.82
C THR A 227 5.11 16.27 -4.29
N LYS A 228 6.01 15.29 -4.18
CA LYS A 228 7.42 15.40 -4.60
C LYS A 228 7.60 14.82 -6.00
N PRO A 229 7.83 15.64 -7.04
CA PRO A 229 8.02 15.14 -8.40
C PRO A 229 9.37 14.43 -8.51
N TYR A 230 9.41 13.13 -8.19
CA TYR A 230 10.67 12.39 -8.02
C TYR A 230 11.60 12.44 -9.23
N TRP A 231 11.05 12.64 -10.43
CA TRP A 231 11.80 12.83 -11.68
C TRP A 231 12.57 14.16 -11.76
N ALA A 232 12.43 15.06 -10.80
CA ALA A 232 13.18 16.31 -10.71
C ALA A 232 14.39 16.23 -9.74
N TYR A 233 14.56 15.10 -9.04
CA TYR A 233 15.67 14.88 -8.11
C TYR A 233 16.74 13.96 -8.71
N ASP A 234 17.87 13.80 -8.01
CA ASP A 234 18.83 12.78 -8.38
C ASP A 234 18.25 11.37 -8.19
N LEU A 235 18.85 10.38 -8.85
CA LEU A 235 18.33 9.01 -8.89
C LEU A 235 18.17 8.39 -7.50
N ARG A 236 19.02 8.74 -6.53
CA ARG A 236 18.97 8.17 -5.18
C ARG A 236 17.79 8.71 -4.40
N GLU A 237 17.49 10.00 -4.53
CA GLU A 237 16.28 10.60 -3.96
C GLU A 237 15.03 10.15 -4.70
N ALA A 238 15.08 10.07 -6.03
CA ALA A 238 13.97 9.61 -6.85
C ALA A 238 13.51 8.20 -6.44
N ALA A 239 14.48 7.28 -6.27
CA ALA A 239 14.25 5.89 -5.86
C ALA A 239 13.68 5.74 -4.44
N LEU A 240 13.69 6.78 -3.60
CA LEU A 240 13.00 6.75 -2.30
C LEU A 240 11.51 7.05 -2.40
N ILE A 241 11.13 7.81 -3.42
CA ILE A 241 9.80 8.38 -3.54
C ILE A 241 8.94 7.50 -4.45
N GLY A 242 9.50 7.06 -5.58
CA GLY A 242 8.74 6.34 -6.59
C GLY A 242 9.58 5.44 -7.50
N HIS A 243 8.86 4.81 -8.42
CA HIS A 243 9.41 3.93 -9.44
C HIS A 243 9.92 4.77 -10.62
N CYS A 244 11.09 4.44 -11.15
CA CYS A 244 11.66 5.13 -12.30
C CYS A 244 12.33 4.17 -13.30
N VAL A 245 12.52 4.64 -14.52
CA VAL A 245 13.25 3.93 -15.56
C VAL A 245 14.63 4.56 -15.69
N ALA A 246 15.65 3.73 -15.69
CA ALA A 246 17.02 4.16 -15.91
C ALA A 246 17.70 3.32 -17.00
N GLU A 247 18.73 3.88 -17.62
CA GLU A 247 19.62 3.18 -18.52
C GLU A 247 20.96 2.91 -17.82
N PHE A 248 21.44 1.68 -17.93
CA PHE A 248 22.71 1.26 -17.33
C PHE A 248 23.90 1.57 -18.24
N HIS A 249 24.91 2.23 -17.67
CA HIS A 249 26.23 2.42 -18.28
C HIS A 249 27.33 2.15 -17.25
N GLN A 250 28.28 1.27 -17.55
CA GLN A 250 29.38 0.97 -16.61
C GLN A 250 30.40 2.13 -16.56
N LYS A 251 30.21 3.05 -15.61
CA LYS A 251 31.04 4.25 -15.39
C LYS A 251 31.93 4.10 -14.15
N SER A 252 31.43 3.45 -13.12
CA SER A 252 32.07 3.19 -11.83
C SER A 252 32.95 1.93 -11.86
N ASP A 253 33.78 1.76 -10.82
CA ASP A 253 34.58 0.55 -10.59
C ASP A 253 33.79 -0.58 -9.91
N TYR A 254 32.47 -0.42 -9.71
CA TYR A 254 31.60 -1.41 -9.07
C TYR A 254 30.71 -2.09 -10.10
N TYR A 255 30.70 -3.42 -10.11
CA TYR A 255 29.80 -4.17 -10.98
C TYR A 255 28.37 -4.17 -10.43
N PRO A 256 27.35 -4.30 -11.30
CA PRO A 256 26.03 -4.73 -10.89
C PRO A 256 26.13 -6.09 -10.19
N VAL A 257 25.36 -6.27 -9.12
CA VAL A 257 25.33 -7.52 -8.35
C VAL A 257 23.92 -8.00 -8.09
N ASN A 258 23.76 -9.29 -7.82
CA ASN A 258 22.50 -9.83 -7.32
C ASN A 258 22.42 -9.67 -5.78
N LYS A 259 21.33 -10.18 -5.20
CA LYS A 259 21.07 -10.13 -3.76
C LYS A 259 22.14 -10.79 -2.88
N ASN A 260 22.90 -11.72 -3.43
CA ASN A 260 23.97 -12.43 -2.74
C ASN A 260 25.34 -11.77 -2.96
N ALA A 261 25.38 -10.55 -3.52
CA ALA A 261 26.61 -9.84 -3.92
C ALA A 261 27.43 -10.57 -5.00
N GLU A 262 26.80 -11.44 -5.80
CA GLU A 262 27.44 -12.07 -6.95
C GLU A 262 27.31 -11.15 -8.17
N LYS A 263 28.40 -11.00 -8.93
CA LYS A 263 28.44 -10.19 -10.15
C LYS A 263 27.35 -10.60 -11.13
N VAL A 264 26.68 -9.60 -11.69
CA VAL A 264 25.72 -9.75 -12.79
C VAL A 264 26.31 -9.10 -14.04
N GLU A 265 26.51 -9.89 -15.10
CA GLU A 265 26.91 -9.37 -16.41
C GLU A 265 25.71 -8.71 -17.10
N LEU A 266 25.85 -7.45 -17.49
CA LEU A 266 24.86 -6.68 -18.24
C LEU A 266 25.51 -5.96 -19.42
N GLU A 267 24.74 -5.77 -20.48
CA GLU A 267 25.17 -4.99 -21.63
C GLU A 267 25.00 -3.50 -21.33
N ASP A 268 25.93 -2.67 -21.80
CA ASP A 268 25.79 -1.22 -21.76
C ASP A 268 24.53 -0.79 -22.54
N GLY A 269 23.75 0.13 -22.00
CA GLY A 269 22.45 0.53 -22.52
C GLY A 269 21.28 -0.35 -22.07
N THR A 270 21.48 -1.24 -21.08
CA THR A 270 20.39 -2.04 -20.52
C THR A 270 19.38 -1.13 -19.81
N ILE A 271 18.11 -1.19 -20.22
CA ILE A 271 17.01 -0.48 -19.55
C ILE A 271 16.58 -1.24 -18.29
N VAL A 272 16.49 -0.53 -17.17
CA VAL A 272 16.19 -1.09 -15.86
C VAL A 272 15.02 -0.37 -15.19
N HIS A 273 14.25 -1.11 -14.41
CA HIS A 273 13.19 -0.55 -13.59
C HIS A 273 13.70 -0.34 -12.16
N VAL A 274 13.97 0.90 -11.78
CA VAL A 274 14.39 1.26 -10.43
C VAL A 274 13.17 1.20 -9.49
N VAL A 275 13.26 0.34 -8.48
CA VAL A 275 12.15 0.05 -7.54
C VAL A 275 12.46 0.54 -6.12
N GLY A 276 13.69 0.95 -5.86
CA GLY A 276 14.05 1.42 -4.54
C GLY A 276 15.54 1.66 -4.34
N ARG A 277 15.89 1.97 -3.09
CA ARG A 277 17.27 1.92 -2.62
C ARG A 277 17.58 0.57 -1.99
N THR A 278 18.82 0.14 -2.18
CA THR A 278 19.34 -1.06 -1.53
C THR A 278 19.19 -0.97 -0.01
N GLY A 279 18.71 -2.06 0.59
CA GLY A 279 18.52 -2.15 2.04
C GLY A 279 17.19 -1.61 2.55
N SER A 280 16.30 -1.10 1.68
CA SER A 280 14.94 -0.69 2.07
C SER A 280 14.17 -1.83 2.77
N TRP A 281 14.48 -3.09 2.44
CA TRP A 281 13.83 -4.29 2.99
C TRP A 281 14.80 -5.30 3.62
N LYS A 282 15.67 -4.84 4.55
CA LYS A 282 16.56 -5.64 5.45
C LYS A 282 17.45 -6.73 4.80
N ASN A 283 17.45 -6.87 3.49
CA ASN A 283 18.20 -7.85 2.73
C ASN A 283 18.72 -7.18 1.46
N GLY A 284 19.91 -7.55 1.03
CA GLY A 284 20.58 -6.97 -0.14
C GLY A 284 22.10 -6.97 0.06
N PRO A 285 22.86 -6.64 -1.00
CA PRO A 285 24.30 -6.43 -0.93
C PRO A 285 24.66 -5.15 -0.14
N ASP A 286 25.93 -4.76 -0.13
CA ASP A 286 26.36 -3.52 0.51
C ASP A 286 25.73 -2.29 -0.18
N GLY A 287 24.81 -1.63 0.53
CA GLY A 287 24.12 -0.42 0.09
C GLY A 287 25.00 0.83 0.01
N ASN A 288 26.30 0.74 0.32
CA ASN A 288 27.27 1.82 0.10
C ASN A 288 27.89 1.76 -1.30
N GLU A 289 28.06 0.57 -1.87
CA GLU A 289 28.70 0.34 -3.18
C GLU A 289 27.64 0.18 -4.28
N ASN A 290 26.55 -0.51 -3.98
CA ASN A 290 25.40 -0.68 -4.85
C ASN A 290 24.19 -0.06 -4.13
N GLN A 291 23.89 1.21 -4.37
CA GLN A 291 22.89 1.97 -3.60
C GLN A 291 21.47 1.84 -4.17
N ILE A 292 21.32 1.42 -5.42
CA ILE A 292 20.05 1.38 -6.16
C ILE A 292 19.63 -0.08 -6.36
N GLU A 293 18.36 -0.36 -6.06
CA GLU A 293 17.69 -1.63 -6.34
C GLU A 293 16.82 -1.47 -7.58
N ALA A 294 17.01 -2.35 -8.57
CA ALA A 294 16.26 -2.32 -9.81
C ALA A 294 15.90 -3.72 -10.31
N ILE A 295 14.85 -3.82 -11.10
CA ILE A 295 14.47 -5.03 -11.82
C ILE A 295 15.04 -4.96 -13.24
N VAL A 296 15.76 -6.00 -13.61
CA VAL A 296 16.31 -6.19 -14.96
C VAL A 296 15.60 -7.36 -15.64
N PHE A 297 15.08 -7.12 -16.83
CA PHE A 297 14.48 -8.15 -17.67
C PHE A 297 15.45 -8.60 -18.74
N LYS A 298 15.74 -9.90 -18.77
CA LYS A 298 16.48 -10.56 -19.85
C LYS A 298 16.32 -12.07 -19.74
N ASP A 299 16.99 -12.79 -20.64
CA ASP A 299 17.16 -14.24 -20.53
C ASP A 299 18.19 -14.58 -19.44
N TRP A 300 17.69 -15.08 -18.30
CA TRP A 300 18.52 -15.59 -17.22
C TRP A 300 18.76 -17.09 -17.36
N ALA A 301 19.70 -17.63 -16.58
CA ALA A 301 19.99 -19.07 -16.56
C ALA A 301 18.76 -19.95 -16.23
N TYR A 302 17.74 -19.39 -15.59
CA TYR A 302 16.47 -20.04 -15.23
C TYR A 302 15.28 -19.62 -16.11
N GLY A 303 15.52 -18.86 -17.19
CA GLY A 303 14.50 -18.40 -18.13
C GLY A 303 14.39 -16.88 -18.19
N TYR A 304 13.55 -16.40 -19.12
CA TYR A 304 13.23 -14.98 -19.26
C TYR A 304 12.41 -14.48 -18.05
N GLY A 305 12.76 -13.32 -17.52
CA GLY A 305 11.99 -12.68 -16.46
C GLY A 305 12.70 -11.49 -15.82
N GLY A 306 11.97 -10.79 -14.95
CA GLY A 306 12.51 -9.70 -14.14
C GLY A 306 13.27 -10.24 -12.94
N VAL A 307 14.46 -9.71 -12.70
CA VAL A 307 15.33 -10.12 -11.59
C VAL A 307 15.88 -8.89 -10.89
N GLU A 308 15.86 -8.94 -9.57
CA GLU A 308 16.42 -7.90 -8.71
C GLU A 308 17.95 -7.86 -8.86
N VAL A 309 18.45 -6.72 -9.29
CA VAL A 309 19.86 -6.39 -9.46
C VAL A 309 20.14 -5.06 -8.77
N TYR A 310 21.33 -4.94 -8.20
CA TYR A 310 21.74 -3.78 -7.42
C TYR A 310 22.90 -3.08 -8.13
N PHE A 311 22.80 -1.76 -8.20
CA PHE A 311 23.67 -0.93 -9.02
C PHE A 311 24.33 0.14 -8.17
N ASN A 312 25.54 0.51 -8.56
CA ASN A 312 26.08 1.80 -8.15
C ASN A 312 25.25 2.91 -8.83
N VAL A 313 24.92 3.97 -8.10
CA VAL A 313 24.09 5.06 -8.59
C VAL A 313 24.73 5.78 -9.79
N ASP A 314 26.07 5.86 -9.84
CA ASP A 314 26.79 6.54 -10.92
C ASP A 314 26.69 5.78 -12.26
N ASP A 315 26.32 4.51 -12.21
CA ASP A 315 26.16 3.64 -13.39
C ASP A 315 24.77 3.69 -14.01
N LEU A 316 23.85 4.48 -13.44
CA LEU A 316 22.47 4.57 -13.90
C LEU A 316 22.13 6.00 -14.30
N GLU A 317 21.54 6.14 -15.47
CA GLU A 317 21.02 7.41 -15.97
C GLU A 317 19.49 7.38 -15.98
N LEU A 318 18.85 8.28 -15.23
CA LEU A 318 17.40 8.39 -15.16
C LEU A 318 16.84 8.83 -16.53
N ILE A 319 15.91 8.06 -17.10
CA ILE A 319 15.29 8.37 -18.40
C ILE A 319 13.77 8.57 -18.30
N TYR A 320 13.10 8.04 -17.26
CA TYR A 320 11.68 8.29 -17.03
C TYR A 320 11.29 8.22 -15.55
#